data_AF-A0A8H3DIW2-F1
#
_entry.id   AF-A0A8H3DIW2-F1
#
_cell.length_a   1.000
_cell.length_b   1.000
_cell.length_c   1.000
_cell.angle_alpha   90.00
_cell.angle_beta   90.00
_cell.angle_gamma   90.00
#
_symmetry.space_group_name_H-M   'P 1'
#
loop_
_entity.id
_entity.type
_entity.pdbx_description
1 polymer ?
#
loop_
_entity_poly.entity_id
_entity_poly.type
_entity_poly.pdbx_seq_one_letter_code
_entity_poly.pdbx_strand_id
1 'polypeptide(L)'
;MWRGCLPPPVTLPNTVMPEANDTFPTTLLKWEMGGANLTTALSAYLESCAFLSTYSLSQDARTVASRMDISLDTLHSKFSEELSRSRLLLARMRNKILAPSFSLPREILAEIFKDVVYIPGLNETLFPSMTEGLKRIFGRLHTLLAPTRIHISLHPILHR
;
A
#
# COMPACT_ATOMS: atom_id res chain seq x y z
N MET A 1 46.13 -47.23 -36.27
CA MET A 1 46.48 -46.74 -34.91
C MET A 1 46.21 -45.24 -34.88
N TRP A 2 44.97 -44.83 -34.61
CA TRP A 2 44.58 -43.41 -34.60
C TRP A 2 44.56 -42.94 -33.14
N ARG A 3 45.51 -42.08 -32.74
CA ARG A 3 45.48 -41.42 -31.43
C ARG A 3 44.48 -40.26 -31.50
N GLY A 4 43.47 -40.31 -30.63
CA GLY A 4 42.52 -39.22 -30.45
C GLY A 4 43.18 -38.00 -29.81
N CYS A 5 42.92 -36.83 -30.39
CA CYS A 5 43.12 -35.55 -29.73
C CYS A 5 41.85 -35.24 -28.92
N LEU A 6 41.96 -35.26 -27.59
CA LEU A 6 40.96 -34.60 -26.73
C LEU A 6 41.19 -33.08 -26.78
N PRO A 7 40.15 -32.26 -26.92
CA PRO A 7 40.28 -30.82 -26.70
C PRO A 7 40.44 -30.51 -25.20
N PRO A 8 41.12 -29.40 -24.84
CA PRO A 8 41.31 -29.00 -23.45
C PRO A 8 39.99 -28.57 -22.78
N PRO A 9 39.91 -28.62 -21.43
CA PRO A 9 38.69 -28.29 -20.70
C PRO A 9 38.39 -26.79 -20.82
N VAL A 10 37.19 -26.47 -21.31
CA VAL A 10 36.65 -25.11 -21.32
C VAL A 10 36.40 -24.69 -19.88
N THR A 11 37.19 -23.73 -19.39
CA THR A 11 36.95 -23.08 -18.10
C THR A 11 35.79 -22.09 -18.28
N LEU A 12 34.64 -22.41 -17.70
CA LEU A 12 33.52 -21.47 -17.63
C LEU A 12 33.94 -20.25 -16.78
N PRO A 13 33.64 -19.01 -17.23
CA PRO A 13 33.85 -17.84 -16.40
C PRO A 13 32.93 -17.93 -15.18
N ASN A 14 33.52 -17.74 -14.00
CA ASN A 14 32.82 -17.59 -12.72
C ASN A 14 31.68 -16.60 -12.91
N THR A 15 30.46 -17.13 -12.97
CA THR A 15 29.24 -16.33 -12.93
C THR A 15 29.14 -15.84 -11.50
N VAL A 16 29.65 -14.63 -11.27
CA VAL A 16 29.32 -13.84 -10.09
C VAL A 16 27.81 -13.67 -10.13
N MET A 17 27.11 -14.45 -9.29
CA MET A 17 25.70 -14.30 -9.05
C MET A 17 25.47 -12.88 -8.52
N PRO A 18 24.53 -12.11 -9.07
CA PRO A 18 24.19 -10.81 -8.51
C PRO A 18 23.64 -11.05 -7.10
N GLU A 19 24.23 -10.39 -6.10
CA GLU A 19 23.71 -10.28 -4.74
C GLU A 19 22.27 -9.77 -4.79
N ALA A 20 21.33 -10.70 -4.82
CA ALA A 20 19.95 -10.44 -4.61
C ALA A 20 19.67 -10.56 -3.10
N ASN A 21 19.25 -9.44 -2.52
CA ASN A 21 18.02 -9.39 -1.70
C ASN A 21 18.13 -9.29 -0.15
N ASP A 22 19.08 -8.53 0.41
CA ASP A 22 19.09 -8.20 1.85
C ASP A 22 18.41 -6.85 2.22
N THR A 23 17.89 -6.11 1.25
CA THR A 23 17.29 -4.78 1.50
C THR A 23 15.83 -4.86 1.97
N PHE A 24 15.11 -5.93 1.63
CA PHE A 24 13.69 -6.08 1.98
C PHE A 24 13.46 -6.37 3.46
N PRO A 25 14.22 -7.28 4.12
CA PRO A 25 14.11 -7.51 5.56
C PRO A 25 14.41 -6.25 6.37
N THR A 26 15.44 -5.50 5.98
CA THR A 26 15.87 -4.29 6.71
C THR A 26 14.88 -3.13 6.60
N THR A 27 14.18 -3.00 5.47
CA THR A 27 13.17 -1.95 5.28
C THR A 27 11.86 -2.27 6.00
N LEU A 28 11.44 -3.53 6.02
CA LEU A 28 10.26 -3.97 6.77
C LEU A 28 10.46 -3.76 8.28
N LEU A 29 11.61 -4.19 8.81
CA LEU A 29 11.97 -3.98 10.22
C LEU A 29 11.97 -2.50 10.62
N LYS A 30 12.43 -1.60 9.73
CA LYS A 30 12.38 -0.15 9.97
C LYS A 30 10.94 0.35 10.09
N TRP A 31 10.03 -0.14 9.26
CA TRP A 31 8.62 0.21 9.34
C TRP A 31 7.98 -0.29 10.64
N GLU A 32 8.23 -1.54 11.03
CA GLU A 32 7.74 -2.13 12.28
C GLU A 32 8.25 -1.37 13.51
N MET A 33 9.55 -1.04 13.52
CA MET A 33 10.17 -0.23 14.57
C MET A 33 9.56 1.17 14.63
N GLY A 34 9.26 1.77 13.47
CA GLY A 34 8.53 3.04 13.39
C GLY A 34 7.13 2.95 14.04
N GLY A 35 6.42 1.84 13.82
CA GLY A 35 5.13 1.57 14.47
C GLY A 35 5.23 1.42 15.98
N ALA A 36 6.27 0.72 16.47
CA ALA A 36 6.55 0.60 17.90
C ALA A 36 6.86 1.96 18.52
N ASN A 37 7.71 2.76 17.88
CA ASN A 37 8.05 4.12 18.34
C ASN A 37 6.83 5.03 18.40
N LEU A 38 5.94 4.96 17.40
CA LEU A 38 4.69 5.71 17.39
C LEU A 38 3.78 5.32 18.56
N THR A 39 3.67 4.02 18.84
CA THR A 39 2.88 3.51 19.97
C THR A 39 3.42 4.04 21.30
N THR A 40 4.74 3.96 21.51
CA THR A 40 5.40 4.51 22.70
C THR A 40 5.18 6.02 22.85
N ALA A 41 5.33 6.78 21.75
CA ALA A 41 5.12 8.22 21.77
C ALA A 41 3.68 8.61 22.12
N LEU A 42 2.69 7.86 21.60
CA LEU A 42 1.28 8.07 21.94
C LEU A 42 0.99 7.76 23.41
N SER A 43 1.56 6.69 23.96
CA SER A 43 1.43 6.39 25.39
C SER A 43 2.01 7.50 26.26
N ALA A 44 3.21 7.98 25.93
CA ALA A 44 3.84 9.10 26.66
C ALA A 44 3.02 10.41 26.54
N TYR A 45 2.39 10.65 25.39
CA TYR A 45 1.48 11.78 25.21
C TYR A 45 0.23 11.64 26.11
N LEU A 46 -0.38 10.46 26.17
CA LEU A 46 -1.53 10.20 27.05
C LEU A 46 -1.18 10.38 28.53
N GLU A 47 0.00 9.93 28.96
CA GLU A 47 0.51 10.17 30.31
C GLU A 47 0.67 11.66 30.60
N SER A 48 1.15 12.44 29.61
CA SER A 48 1.26 13.90 29.73
C SER A 48 -0.11 14.58 29.86
N CYS A 49 -1.12 14.10 29.13
CA CYS A 49 -2.50 14.56 29.29
C CYS A 49 -3.07 14.23 30.68
N ALA A 50 -2.81 13.03 31.18
CA ALA A 50 -3.21 12.63 32.54
C ALA A 50 -2.53 13.51 33.59
N PHE A 51 -1.24 13.83 33.42
CA PHE A 51 -0.53 14.74 34.30
C PHE A 51 -1.13 16.16 34.29
N LEU A 52 -1.50 16.67 33.11
CA LEU A 52 -2.18 17.97 33.01
C LEU A 52 -3.51 18.00 33.78
N SER A 53 -4.21 16.87 33.90
CA SER A 53 -5.48 16.80 34.63
C SER A 53 -5.34 16.99 36.15
N THR A 54 -4.15 16.78 36.71
CA THR A 54 -3.89 16.98 38.14
C THR A 54 -3.48 18.40 38.49
N TYR A 55 -3.28 19.25 37.47
CA TYR A 55 -2.86 20.64 37.66
C TYR A 55 -4.02 21.48 38.21
N SER A 56 -3.81 22.14 39.35
CA SER A 56 -4.78 23.07 39.96
C SER A 56 -4.59 24.47 39.40
N LEU A 57 -5.61 25.01 38.72
CA LEU A 57 -5.54 26.33 38.09
C LEU A 57 -6.08 27.43 39.01
N SER A 58 -5.21 28.38 39.38
CA SER A 58 -5.58 29.48 40.27
C SER A 58 -5.82 30.83 39.59
N GLN A 59 -5.49 31.03 38.29
CA GLN A 59 -5.79 32.32 37.62
C GLN A 59 -5.88 32.31 36.09
N ASP A 60 -5.34 31.31 35.38
CA ASP A 60 -5.24 31.30 33.90
C ASP A 60 -6.04 30.20 33.20
N ALA A 61 -7.15 29.75 33.81
CA ALA A 61 -7.89 28.59 33.31
C ALA A 61 -8.39 28.69 31.87
N ARG A 62 -8.87 29.88 31.48
CA ARG A 62 -9.34 30.11 30.11
C ARG A 62 -8.21 30.05 29.09
N THR A 63 -7.07 30.66 29.40
CA THR A 63 -5.90 30.69 28.52
C THR A 63 -5.29 29.30 28.36
N VAL A 64 -5.24 28.52 29.45
CA VAL A 64 -4.76 27.13 29.41
C VAL A 64 -5.72 26.25 28.61
N ALA A 65 -7.03 26.35 28.84
CA ALA A 65 -8.04 25.62 28.06
C ALA A 65 -7.94 25.93 26.56
N SER A 66 -7.88 27.21 26.17
CA SER A 66 -7.77 27.59 24.76
C SER A 66 -6.48 27.06 24.11
N ARG A 67 -5.37 27.00 24.86
CA ARG A 67 -4.12 26.40 24.37
C ARG A 67 -4.22 24.89 24.21
N MET A 68 -4.92 24.21 25.12
CA MET A 68 -5.19 22.77 25.00
C MET A 68 -6.03 22.48 23.76
N ASP A 69 -7.12 23.23 23.54
CA ASP A 69 -8.00 23.06 22.39
C ASP A 69 -7.24 23.24 21.07
N ILE A 70 -6.49 24.34 20.92
CA ILE A 70 -5.68 24.60 19.72
C ILE A 70 -4.64 23.49 19.51
N SER A 71 -3.98 23.06 20.58
CA SER A 71 -2.98 21.99 20.50
C SER A 71 -3.60 20.65 20.10
N LEU A 72 -4.79 20.33 20.62
CA LEU A 72 -5.52 19.10 20.31
C LEU A 72 -5.99 19.11 18.85
N ASP A 73 -6.57 20.21 18.38
CA ASP A 73 -7.04 20.34 16.99
C ASP A 73 -5.86 20.22 16.01
N THR A 74 -4.74 20.88 16.31
CA THR A 74 -3.52 20.82 15.50
C THR A 74 -2.93 19.41 15.48
N LEU A 75 -2.87 18.74 16.63
CA LEU A 75 -2.36 17.39 16.72
C LEU A 75 -3.25 16.41 15.96
N HIS A 76 -4.57 16.47 16.19
CA HIS A 76 -5.54 15.57 15.59
C HIS A 76 -5.56 15.69 14.06
N SER A 77 -5.62 16.92 13.54
CA SER A 77 -5.62 17.17 12.09
C SER A 77 -4.36 16.59 11.43
N LYS A 78 -3.18 16.95 11.95
CA LYS A 78 -1.90 16.46 11.41
C LYS A 78 -1.75 14.95 11.53
N PHE A 79 -2.11 14.39 12.68
CA PHE A 79 -2.01 12.95 12.92
C PHE A 79 -2.94 12.15 12.00
N SER A 80 -4.16 12.63 11.79
CA SER A 80 -5.13 12.02 10.87
C SER A 80 -4.64 12.04 9.42
N GLU A 81 -4.07 13.17 8.97
CA GLU A 81 -3.49 13.30 7.63
C GLU A 81 -2.35 12.30 7.41
N GLU A 82 -1.38 12.25 8.34
CA GLU A 82 -0.22 11.36 8.23
C GLU A 82 -0.60 9.88 8.32
N LEU A 83 -1.56 9.51 9.18
CA LEU A 83 -2.09 8.13 9.22
C LEU A 83 -2.82 7.75 7.94
N SER A 84 -3.59 8.67 7.37
CA SER A 84 -4.27 8.44 6.09
C SER A 84 -3.25 8.21 4.97
N ARG A 85 -2.20 9.03 4.94
CA ARG A 85 -1.10 8.92 3.98
C ARG A 85 -0.33 7.61 4.16
N SER A 86 -0.01 7.21 5.38
CA SER A 86 0.71 5.95 5.65
C SER A 86 -0.10 4.73 5.22
N ARG A 87 -1.41 4.71 5.52
CA ARG A 87 -2.34 3.66 5.05
C ARG A 87 -2.40 3.57 3.53
N LEU A 88 -2.47 4.71 2.84
CA LEU A 88 -2.45 4.75 1.38
C LEU A 88 -1.16 4.16 0.81
N LEU A 89 -0.01 4.52 1.39
CA LEU A 89 1.30 4.00 0.95
C LEU A 89 1.43 2.49 1.18
N LEU A 90 1.02 2.01 2.36
CA LEU A 90 1.03 0.57 2.67
C LEU A 90 0.05 -0.21 1.79
N ALA A 91 -1.13 0.33 1.53
CA ALA A 91 -2.09 -0.27 0.62
C ALA A 91 -1.52 -0.38 -0.80
N ARG A 92 -0.88 0.68 -1.31
CA ARG A 92 -0.21 0.67 -2.62
C ARG A 92 0.93 -0.36 -2.66
N MET A 93 1.77 -0.41 -1.63
CA MET A 93 2.86 -1.38 -1.53
C MET A 93 2.32 -2.81 -1.49
N ARG A 94 1.33 -3.10 -0.66
CA ARG A 94 0.66 -4.39 -0.58
C ARG A 94 0.07 -4.79 -1.92
N ASN A 95 -0.63 -3.87 -2.59
CA ASN A 95 -1.22 -4.13 -3.90
C ASN A 95 -0.12 -4.43 -4.93
N LYS A 96 1.01 -3.71 -4.91
CA LYS A 96 2.15 -4.00 -5.79
C LYS A 96 2.74 -5.39 -5.56
N ILE A 97 2.80 -5.85 -4.30
CA ILE A 97 3.34 -7.17 -3.95
C ILE A 97 2.37 -8.29 -4.33
N LEU A 98 1.07 -8.09 -4.07
CA LEU A 98 0.06 -9.15 -4.18
C LEU A 98 -0.63 -9.25 -5.54
N ALA A 99 -0.62 -8.19 -6.36
CA ALA A 99 -1.33 -8.20 -7.62
C ALA A 99 -0.44 -8.77 -8.75
N PRO A 100 -0.82 -9.93 -9.34
CA PRO A 100 -0.09 -10.51 -10.46
C PRO A 100 -0.06 -9.58 -11.67
N SER A 101 -1.01 -8.64 -11.78
CA SER A 101 -1.03 -7.65 -12.85
C SER A 101 0.16 -6.69 -12.83
N PHE A 102 0.84 -6.49 -11.69
CA PHE A 102 2.05 -5.67 -11.63
C PHE A 102 3.32 -6.40 -12.09
N SER A 103 3.29 -7.72 -12.26
CA SER A 103 4.38 -8.49 -12.89
C SER A 103 4.21 -8.61 -14.41
N LEU A 104 3.04 -8.26 -14.95
CA LEU A 104 2.80 -8.29 -16.39
C LEU A 104 3.46 -7.07 -17.05
N PRO A 105 4.19 -7.27 -18.17
CA PRO A 105 4.65 -6.17 -19.00
C PRO A 105 3.48 -5.27 -19.43
N ARG A 106 3.77 -3.98 -19.65
CA ARG A 106 2.76 -2.98 -20.02
C ARG A 106 2.01 -3.38 -21.28
N GLU A 107 2.70 -4.04 -22.19
CA GLU A 107 2.21 -4.54 -23.46
C GLU A 107 1.13 -5.60 -23.25
N ILE A 108 1.36 -6.55 -22.34
CA ILE A 108 0.40 -7.61 -22.00
C ILE A 108 -0.83 -7.04 -21.29
N LEU A 109 -0.64 -6.06 -20.40
CA LEU A 109 -1.76 -5.35 -19.79
C LEU A 109 -2.58 -4.59 -20.84
N ALA A 110 -1.93 -3.94 -21.80
CA ALA A 110 -2.62 -3.22 -22.87
C ALA A 110 -3.44 -4.17 -23.75
N GLU A 111 -2.92 -5.35 -24.08
CA GLU A 111 -3.66 -6.39 -24.81
C GLU A 111 -4.86 -6.90 -24.00
N ILE A 112 -4.69 -7.24 -22.72
CA ILE A 112 -5.80 -7.67 -21.86
C ILE A 112 -6.88 -6.58 -21.77
N PHE A 113 -6.49 -5.31 -21.60
CA PHE A 113 -7.45 -4.20 -21.56
C PHE A 113 -8.17 -4.04 -22.89
N LYS A 114 -7.46 -4.12 -24.01
CA LYS A 114 -8.07 -4.04 -25.34
C LYS A 114 -9.08 -5.18 -25.51
N ASP A 115 -8.67 -6.41 -25.25
CA ASP A 115 -9.46 -7.59 -25.59
C ASP A 115 -10.62 -7.86 -24.63
N VAL A 116 -10.45 -7.53 -23.34
CA VAL A 116 -11.46 -7.80 -22.31
C VAL A 116 -12.34 -6.57 -22.05
N VAL A 117 -11.78 -5.36 -22.08
CA VAL A 117 -12.50 -4.14 -21.69
C VAL A 117 -13.09 -3.44 -22.91
N TYR A 118 -12.30 -3.27 -23.98
CA TYR A 118 -12.69 -2.44 -25.13
C TYR A 118 -13.46 -3.20 -26.21
N ILE A 119 -13.10 -4.45 -26.52
CA ILE A 119 -13.76 -5.22 -27.58
C ILE A 119 -15.17 -5.67 -27.10
N PRO A 120 -16.26 -5.27 -27.79
CA PRO A 120 -17.61 -5.71 -27.45
C PRO A 120 -17.74 -7.24 -27.56
N GLY A 121 -18.50 -7.85 -26.66
CA GLY A 121 -18.82 -9.27 -26.75
C GLY A 121 -19.73 -9.57 -27.96
N LEU A 122 -19.80 -10.84 -28.39
CA LEU A 122 -20.61 -11.27 -29.55
C LEU A 122 -22.09 -10.84 -29.48
N ASN A 123 -22.63 -10.66 -28.27
CA ASN A 123 -24.02 -10.28 -28.02
C ASN A 123 -24.18 -8.81 -27.61
N GLU A 124 -23.15 -7.99 -27.76
CA GLU A 124 -23.16 -6.60 -27.30
C GLU A 124 -23.27 -5.61 -28.46
N THR A 125 -23.91 -4.48 -28.18
CA THR A 125 -23.98 -3.36 -29.11
C THR A 125 -22.58 -2.78 -29.36
N LEU A 126 -22.21 -2.63 -30.63
CA LEU A 126 -20.92 -2.08 -31.06
C LEU A 126 -20.77 -0.60 -30.69
N PHE A 127 -21.89 0.14 -30.69
CA PHE A 127 -21.95 1.56 -30.37
C PHE A 127 -22.94 1.80 -29.22
N PRO A 128 -22.57 1.48 -27.97
CA PRO A 128 -23.41 1.79 -26.82
C PRO A 128 -23.51 3.31 -26.63
N SER A 129 -24.57 3.77 -25.95
CA SER A 129 -24.58 5.13 -25.42
C SER A 129 -23.40 5.33 -24.46
N MET A 130 -22.96 6.57 -24.25
CA MET A 130 -21.84 6.87 -23.35
C MET A 130 -22.03 6.25 -21.96
N THR A 131 -23.24 6.34 -21.40
CA THR A 131 -23.57 5.76 -20.09
C THR A 131 -23.45 4.24 -20.08
N GLU A 132 -23.94 3.56 -21.10
CA GLU A 132 -23.84 2.09 -21.20
C GLU A 132 -22.41 1.63 -21.50
N GLY A 133 -21.65 2.39 -22.27
CA GLY A 133 -20.22 2.18 -22.48
C GLY A 133 -19.43 2.28 -21.17
N LEU A 134 -19.69 3.30 -20.36
CA LEU A 134 -19.04 3.47 -19.06
C LEU A 134 -19.41 2.33 -18.09
N LYS A 135 -20.71 1.99 -17.96
CA LYS A 135 -21.14 0.86 -17.12
C LYS A 135 -20.47 -0.45 -17.54
N ARG A 136 -20.36 -0.69 -18.85
CA ARG A 136 -19.70 -1.87 -19.41
C ARG A 136 -18.21 -1.89 -19.08
N ILE A 137 -17.48 -0.80 -19.32
CA ILE A 137 -16.05 -0.67 -19.01
C ILE A 137 -15.81 -0.90 -17.52
N PHE A 138 -16.58 -0.24 -16.65
CA PHE A 138 -16.47 -0.38 -15.21
C PHE A 138 -16.78 -1.81 -14.74
N GLY A 139 -17.83 -2.43 -15.26
CA GLY A 139 -18.20 -3.80 -14.92
C GLY A 139 -17.11 -4.81 -15.32
N ARG A 140 -16.57 -4.69 -16.54
CA ARG A 140 -15.50 -5.56 -17.05
C ARG A 140 -14.20 -5.39 -16.30
N LEU A 141 -13.83 -4.14 -16.01
CA LEU A 141 -12.67 -3.84 -15.17
C LEU A 141 -12.83 -4.46 -13.78
N HIS A 142 -14.01 -4.35 -13.18
CA HIS A 142 -14.30 -4.93 -11.87
C HIS A 142 -14.24 -6.47 -11.92
N THR A 143 -14.73 -7.11 -12.97
CA THR A 143 -14.63 -8.57 -13.16
C THR A 143 -13.19 -9.02 -13.39
N LEU A 144 -12.37 -8.24 -14.10
CA LEU A 144 -10.95 -8.53 -14.32
C LEU A 144 -10.13 -8.41 -13.04
N LEU A 145 -10.51 -7.48 -12.15
CA LEU A 145 -9.83 -7.24 -10.87
C LEU A 145 -10.42 -8.07 -9.72
N ALA A 146 -11.64 -8.60 -9.86
CA ALA A 146 -12.31 -9.43 -8.85
C ALA A 146 -11.53 -10.69 -8.41
N PRO A 147 -10.73 -11.38 -9.26
CA PRO A 147 -9.92 -12.52 -8.84
C PRO A 147 -8.80 -12.12 -7.86
N THR A 148 -8.42 -10.84 -7.81
CA THR A 148 -7.62 -10.28 -6.71
C THR A 148 -8.51 -9.88 -5.54
N ARG A 149 -9.28 -10.84 -5.01
CA ARG A 149 -10.02 -10.67 -3.75
C ARG A 149 -9.02 -10.63 -2.61
N ILE A 150 -8.37 -9.49 -2.44
CA ILE A 150 -7.80 -9.07 -1.18
C ILE A 150 -8.96 -9.13 -0.19
N HIS A 151 -8.87 -10.04 0.78
CA HIS A 151 -9.71 -10.04 1.97
C HIS A 151 -9.42 -8.72 2.69
N ILE A 152 -10.05 -7.64 2.25
CA ILE A 152 -10.21 -6.44 3.06
C ILE A 152 -11.29 -6.86 4.03
N SER A 153 -10.88 -7.41 5.18
CA SER A 153 -11.72 -7.35 6.37
C SER A 153 -11.90 -5.88 6.70
N LEU A 154 -12.84 -5.23 6.02
CA LEU A 154 -13.57 -4.11 6.57
C LEU A 154 -14.37 -4.70 7.71
N HIS A 155 -13.71 -4.84 8.86
CA HIS A 155 -14.43 -4.89 10.12
C HIS A 155 -15.15 -3.54 10.22
N PRO A 156 -16.48 -3.49 10.25
CA PRO A 156 -17.16 -2.25 10.53
C PRO A 156 -16.90 -1.94 12.00
N ILE A 157 -15.98 -1.02 12.28
CA ILE A 157 -16.03 -0.23 13.50
C ILE A 157 -17.17 0.77 13.27
N LEU A 158 -18.39 0.28 13.44
CA LEU A 158 -19.55 1.08 13.76
C LEU A 158 -19.99 0.59 15.15
N HIS A 159 -19.47 1.25 16.18
CA HIS A 159 -20.08 1.25 17.50
C HIS A 159 -21.06 2.43 17.55
N ARG A 160 -22.36 2.14 17.47
CA ARG A 160 -23.45 2.64 18.34
C ARG A 160 -24.80 2.32 17.73
#